data_AF-A0A200QMS0-F1
#
_entry.id   AF-A0A200QMS0-F1
#
_cell.length_a   1.000
_cell.length_b   1.000
_cell.length_c   1.000
_cell.angle_alpha   90.00
_cell.angle_beta   90.00
_cell.angle_gamma   90.00
#
_symmetry.space_group_name_H-M   'P 1'
#
loop_
_entity.id
_entity.type
_entity.pdbx_description
1 polymer ?
#
loop_
_entity_poly.entity_id
_entity_poly.type
_entity_poly.pdbx_seq_one_letter_code
_entity_poly.pdbx_strand_id
1 'polypeptide(L)'
;MQINLRYPEEFLTSVSGYYSPAVHGGTAVIRSLMFTSNQRTFGPFGIEEGTPFSFPMDGGLIVGFRGRSGWYLDAIGFSVSRPHTSTFFDRVQLKLQQLLGPKNGDETLKSKPKHKPKPGRDYTY
;
A
#
# COMPACT_ATOMS: atom_id res chain seq x y z
N MET A 1 -16.08 17.03 -17.75
CA MET A 1 -16.62 16.57 -16.45
C MET A 1 -15.46 16.45 -15.47
N GLN A 2 -15.66 16.72 -14.19
CA GLN A 2 -14.59 16.84 -13.20
C GLN A 2 -15.03 16.30 -11.84
N ILE A 3 -14.12 15.63 -11.12
CA ILE A 3 -14.30 15.20 -9.73
C ILE A 3 -13.48 16.15 -8.86
N ASN A 4 -14.14 16.82 -7.91
CA ASN A 4 -13.49 17.69 -6.94
C ASN A 4 -13.65 17.08 -5.55
N LEU A 5 -12.53 16.66 -4.94
CA LEU A 5 -12.48 16.10 -3.58
C LEU A 5 -12.21 17.22 -2.57
N ARG A 6 -12.85 17.13 -1.40
CA ARG A 6 -12.56 18.00 -0.25
C ARG A 6 -11.32 17.50 0.48
N TYR A 7 -10.13 17.70 -0.08
CA TYR A 7 -8.88 17.30 0.56
C TYR A 7 -8.56 18.23 1.76
N PRO A 8 -8.14 17.70 2.93
CA PRO A 8 -7.79 16.30 3.22
C PRO A 8 -8.92 15.40 3.74
N GLU A 9 -10.12 15.93 4.02
CA GLU A 9 -11.22 15.16 4.63
C GLU A 9 -11.80 14.08 3.71
N GLU A 10 -11.66 14.26 2.40
CA GLU A 10 -12.16 13.38 1.36
C GLU A 10 -11.04 12.89 0.44
N PHE A 11 -10.94 11.57 0.31
CA PHE A 11 -9.94 10.88 -0.49
C PHE A 11 -10.52 9.60 -1.10
N LEU A 12 -9.92 9.15 -2.20
CA LEU A 12 -10.34 7.94 -2.91
C LEU A 12 -9.94 6.68 -2.12
N THR A 13 -10.89 5.74 -2.02
CA THR A 13 -10.79 4.46 -1.30
C THR A 13 -10.96 3.25 -2.21
N SER A 14 -11.54 3.43 -3.41
CA SER A 14 -11.63 2.40 -4.44
C SER A 14 -11.78 3.02 -5.84
N VAL A 15 -11.34 2.28 -6.85
CA VAL A 15 -11.72 2.52 -8.25
C VAL A 15 -12.25 1.22 -8.84
N SER A 16 -13.42 1.28 -9.46
CA SER A 16 -13.99 0.18 -10.25
C SER A 16 -14.31 0.65 -11.66
N GLY A 17 -14.70 -0.27 -12.52
CA GLY A 17 -15.03 0.05 -13.91
C GLY A 17 -15.21 -1.20 -14.75
N TYR A 18 -15.28 -1.00 -16.06
CA TYR A 18 -15.42 -2.07 -17.04
C TYR A 18 -14.40 -1.89 -18.17
N TYR A 19 -13.97 -3.00 -18.77
CA TYR A 19 -13.14 -2.99 -19.97
C TYR A 19 -13.63 -3.99 -21.03
N SER A 20 -13.53 -3.61 -22.29
CA SER A 20 -13.87 -4.43 -23.46
C SER A 20 -13.24 -3.84 -24.74
N PRO A 21 -13.16 -4.59 -25.84
CA PRO A 21 -12.92 -4.02 -27.16
C PRO A 21 -14.02 -3.02 -27.54
N ALA A 22 -13.64 -1.80 -27.94
CA ALA A 22 -14.60 -0.80 -28.42
C ALA A 22 -15.18 -1.13 -29.81
N VAL A 23 -14.56 -2.06 -30.54
CA VAL A 23 -15.01 -2.60 -31.84
C VAL A 23 -14.76 -4.11 -31.86
N HIS A 24 -15.55 -4.85 -32.65
CA HIS A 24 -15.39 -6.30 -32.77
C HIS A 24 -13.99 -6.68 -33.28
N GLY A 25 -13.31 -7.60 -32.58
CA GLY A 25 -11.93 -8.00 -32.88
C GLY A 25 -10.84 -6.99 -32.46
N GLY A 26 -11.19 -5.86 -31.84
CA GLY A 26 -10.23 -4.87 -31.36
C GLY A 26 -9.53 -5.24 -30.04
N THR A 27 -8.50 -4.47 -29.68
CA THR A 27 -7.88 -4.54 -28.35
C THR A 27 -8.83 -4.00 -27.28
N ALA A 28 -8.80 -4.58 -26.09
CA ALA A 28 -9.59 -4.09 -24.96
C ALA A 28 -9.13 -2.69 -24.49
N VAL A 29 -10.10 -1.85 -24.16
CA VAL A 29 -9.92 -0.49 -23.61
C VAL A 29 -10.83 -0.31 -22.39
N ILE A 30 -10.54 0.67 -21.54
CA ILE A 30 -11.42 1.05 -20.44
C ILE A 30 -12.72 1.62 -21.01
N ARG A 31 -13.85 1.01 -20.65
CA ARG A 31 -15.20 1.36 -21.10
C ARG A 31 -15.93 2.25 -20.10
N SER A 32 -15.73 2.01 -18.80
CA SER A 32 -16.19 2.89 -17.75
C SER A 32 -15.24 2.96 -16.56
N LEU A 33 -15.34 4.06 -15.81
CA LEU A 33 -14.69 4.25 -14.50
C LEU A 33 -15.70 4.74 -13.47
N MET A 34 -15.63 4.18 -12.27
CA MET A 34 -16.33 4.64 -11.08
C MET A 34 -15.29 4.82 -9.97
N PHE A 35 -15.31 5.98 -9.32
CA PHE A 35 -14.40 6.32 -8.24
C PHE A 35 -15.19 6.42 -6.94
N THR A 36 -14.72 5.75 -5.89
CA THR A 36 -15.34 5.80 -4.56
C THR A 36 -14.39 6.52 -3.61
N SER A 37 -14.90 7.53 -2.90
CA SER A 37 -14.23 8.16 -1.78
C SER A 37 -14.70 7.60 -0.44
N ASN A 38 -14.05 7.99 0.64
CA ASN A 38 -14.53 7.76 2.01
C ASN A 38 -15.88 8.46 2.34
N GLN A 39 -16.46 9.24 1.41
CA GLN A 39 -17.70 9.99 1.63
C GLN A 39 -18.78 9.79 0.55
N ARG A 40 -18.40 9.52 -0.71
CA ARG A 40 -19.34 9.43 -1.85
C ARG A 40 -18.75 8.67 -3.03
N THR A 41 -19.62 8.27 -3.96
CA THR A 41 -19.25 7.61 -5.21
C THR A 41 -19.44 8.57 -6.39
N PHE A 42 -18.55 8.47 -7.38
CA PHE A 42 -18.54 9.24 -8.61
C PHE A 42 -18.57 8.29 -9.81
N GLY A 43 -19.65 8.31 -10.59
CA GLY A 43 -19.78 7.51 -11.81
C GLY A 43 -21.04 6.65 -11.81
N PRO A 44 -21.11 5.64 -12.71
CA PRO A 44 -20.09 5.28 -13.68
C PRO A 44 -19.89 6.35 -14.76
N PHE A 45 -18.67 6.48 -15.26
CA PHE A 45 -18.32 7.40 -16.34
C PHE A 45 -17.89 6.60 -17.57
N GLY A 46 -18.75 6.57 -18.59
CA GLY A 46 -18.62 5.69 -19.76
C GLY A 46 -19.75 4.66 -19.80
N ILE A 47 -19.47 3.48 -20.33
CA ILE A 47 -20.44 2.39 -20.51
C ILE A 47 -19.97 1.15 -19.74
N GLU A 48 -20.84 0.59 -18.90
CA GLU A 48 -20.57 -0.63 -18.12
C GLU A 48 -20.74 -1.88 -18.99
N GLU A 49 -19.76 -2.09 -19.87
CA GLU A 49 -19.76 -3.14 -20.91
C GLU A 49 -18.52 -4.02 -20.84
N GLY A 50 -18.71 -5.33 -20.91
CA GLY A 50 -17.64 -6.33 -20.90
C GLY A 50 -17.25 -6.78 -19.50
N THR A 51 -15.95 -6.81 -19.21
CA THR A 51 -15.44 -7.38 -17.96
C THR A 51 -15.33 -6.31 -16.87
N PRO A 52 -16.01 -6.49 -15.71
CA PRO A 52 -15.87 -5.57 -14.58
C PRO A 52 -14.50 -5.74 -13.90
N PHE A 53 -14.00 -4.67 -13.32
CA PHE A 53 -12.84 -4.68 -12.43
C PHE A 53 -13.09 -3.80 -11.19
N SER A 54 -12.36 -4.08 -10.12
CA SER A 54 -12.37 -3.29 -8.88
C SER A 54 -11.00 -3.32 -8.23
N PHE A 55 -10.59 -2.18 -7.69
CA PHE A 55 -9.32 -1.97 -7.00
C PHE A 55 -9.58 -1.27 -5.65
N PRO A 56 -9.88 -2.05 -4.57
CA PRO A 56 -10.04 -1.52 -3.23
C PRO A 56 -8.67 -1.11 -2.64
N MET A 57 -8.65 -0.07 -1.81
CA MET A 57 -7.43 0.41 -1.15
C MET A 57 -7.49 0.16 0.35
N ASP A 58 -6.99 -0.99 0.76
CA ASP A 58 -6.91 -1.39 2.17
C ASP A 58 -5.90 -0.52 2.94
N GLY A 59 -6.38 0.59 3.51
CA GLY A 59 -5.58 1.52 4.30
C GLY A 59 -4.60 2.36 3.49
N GLY A 60 -4.84 2.57 2.20
CA GLY A 60 -4.00 3.38 1.30
C GLY A 60 -4.76 4.55 0.67
N LEU A 61 -4.03 5.57 0.23
CA LEU A 61 -4.53 6.71 -0.54
C LEU A 61 -3.97 6.66 -1.96
N ILE A 62 -4.78 6.95 -2.99
CA ILE A 62 -4.23 7.27 -4.31
C ILE A 62 -3.47 8.59 -4.21
N VAL A 63 -2.16 8.54 -4.50
CA VAL A 63 -1.29 9.72 -4.60
C VAL A 63 -0.91 10.08 -6.04
N GLY A 64 -1.27 9.23 -7.00
CA GLY A 64 -1.07 9.51 -8.43
C GLY A 64 -1.71 8.47 -9.34
N PHE A 65 -1.86 8.85 -10.60
CA PHE A 65 -2.39 8.01 -11.67
C PHE A 65 -1.32 7.86 -12.76
N ARG A 66 -1.27 6.69 -13.40
CA ARG A 66 -0.51 6.44 -14.61
C ARG A 66 -1.40 5.71 -15.61
N GLY A 67 -1.17 5.89 -16.90
CA GLY A 67 -1.96 5.20 -17.92
C GLY A 67 -1.31 5.16 -19.28
N ARG A 68 -2.02 4.54 -20.22
CA ARG A 68 -1.73 4.56 -21.66
C ARG A 68 -3.03 4.85 -22.40
N SER A 69 -2.97 5.67 -23.44
CA SER A 69 -4.11 6.06 -24.25
C SER A 69 -3.74 6.21 -25.72
N GLY A 70 -4.67 5.86 -26.59
CA GLY A 70 -4.71 6.24 -28.01
C GLY A 70 -6.00 7.01 -28.28
N TRP A 71 -6.87 6.45 -29.12
CA TRP A 71 -8.24 6.94 -29.34
C TRP A 71 -9.15 6.77 -28.11
N TYR A 72 -8.81 5.83 -27.24
CA TYR A 72 -9.46 5.54 -25.96
C TYR A 72 -8.41 5.42 -24.85
N LEU A 73 -8.85 5.33 -23.61
CA LEU A 73 -8.00 4.96 -22.47
C LEU A 73 -7.72 3.45 -22.53
N ASP A 74 -6.53 3.05 -22.94
CA ASP A 74 -6.15 1.63 -23.04
C ASP A 74 -5.96 0.99 -21.66
N ALA A 75 -5.33 1.72 -20.74
CA ALA A 75 -4.95 1.23 -19.42
C ALA A 75 -4.82 2.36 -18.42
N ILE A 76 -5.20 2.08 -17.17
CA ILE A 76 -5.02 2.95 -16.00
C ILE A 76 -4.41 2.14 -14.86
N GLY A 77 -3.55 2.79 -14.08
CA GLY A 77 -2.92 2.25 -12.88
C GLY A 77 -2.78 3.33 -11.81
N PHE A 78 -2.74 2.90 -10.56
CA PHE A 78 -2.81 3.77 -9.39
C PHE A 78 -1.53 3.66 -8.56
N SER A 79 -0.95 4.81 -8.21
CA SER A 79 0.10 4.89 -7.20
C SER A 79 -0.54 5.06 -5.83
N VAL A 80 -0.40 4.06 -4.96
CA VAL A 80 -0.96 4.06 -3.61
C VAL A 80 0.13 4.37 -2.59
N SER A 81 -0.12 5.30 -1.69
CA SER A 81 0.71 5.52 -0.50
C SER A 81 -0.07 5.13 0.75
N ARG A 82 0.61 4.55 1.75
CA ARG A 82 0.02 4.46 3.09
C ARG A 82 0.06 5.87 3.68
N PRO A 83 -1.08 6.46 4.12
CA PRO A 83 -1.02 7.70 4.88
C PRO A 83 -0.17 7.43 6.11
N HIS A 84 0.97 8.11 6.23
CA HIS A 84 1.72 8.11 7.48
C HIS A 84 1.03 9.05 8.47
N THR A 85 -0.21 8.71 8.81
CA THR A 85 -0.78 9.06 10.10
C THR A 85 0.09 8.35 11.13
N SER A 86 1.16 9.01 11.56
CA SER A 86 1.81 8.70 12.83
C SER A 86 0.75 8.98 13.89
N THR A 87 -0.05 7.96 14.19
CA THR A 87 -1.06 8.06 15.21
C THR A 87 -0.36 8.42 16.50
N PHE A 88 -1.05 9.16 17.36
CA PHE A 88 -0.56 9.42 18.70
C PHE A 88 -0.17 8.10 19.39
N PHE A 89 -0.94 7.04 19.14
CA PHE A 89 -0.69 5.68 19.60
C PHE A 89 0.63 5.07 19.08
N ASP A 90 0.99 5.23 17.81
CA ASP A 90 2.28 4.74 17.29
C ASP A 90 3.45 5.36 18.07
N ARG A 91 3.42 6.69 18.30
CA ARG A 91 4.46 7.40 19.05
C ARG A 91 4.44 7.07 20.55
N VAL A 92 3.28 6.85 21.14
CA VAL A 92 3.15 6.43 22.54
C VAL A 92 3.64 4.99 22.72
N GLN A 93 3.30 4.07 21.81
CA GLN A 93 3.71 2.67 21.86
C GLN A 93 5.21 2.52 21.60
N LEU A 94 5.79 3.29 20.67
CA LEU A 94 7.25 3.37 20.49
C LEU A 94 7.96 3.90 21.75
N LYS A 95 7.44 4.96 22.40
CA LYS A 95 7.99 5.44 23.68
C LYS A 95 7.85 4.40 24.80
N LEU A 96 6.70 3.72 24.89
CA LEU A 96 6.47 2.71 25.92
C LEU A 96 7.40 1.50 25.74
N GLN A 97 7.64 1.04 24.51
CA GLN A 97 8.62 -0.01 24.23
C GLN A 97 10.05 0.40 24.60
N GLN A 98 10.42 1.67 24.39
CA GLN A 98 11.73 2.20 24.82
C GLN A 98 11.85 2.29 26.35
N LEU A 99 10.75 2.56 27.07
CA LEU A 99 10.72 2.62 28.53
C LEU A 99 10.69 1.23 29.18
N LEU A 100 10.14 0.22 28.50
CA LEU A 100 10.06 -1.18 28.94
C LEU A 100 11.27 -2.02 28.49
N GLY A 101 12.22 -1.45 27.74
CA GLY A 101 13.47 -2.10 27.41
C GLY A 101 14.28 -2.45 28.67
N PRO A 102 14.87 -3.66 28.77
CA PRO A 102 15.53 -4.11 30.00
C PRO A 102 16.73 -3.22 30.32
N LYS A 103 16.72 -2.59 31.50
CA LYS A 103 17.86 -1.85 32.03
C LYS A 103 18.92 -2.84 32.52
N ASN A 104 19.83 -3.21 31.63
CA ASN A 104 21.05 -3.92 32.02
C ASN A 104 22.01 -2.96 32.72
N GLY A 105 22.20 -3.19 34.02
CA GLY A 105 23.25 -2.58 34.83
C GLY A 105 23.17 -3.09 36.26
N ASP A 106 23.95 -4.13 36.59
CA ASP A 106 25.15 -3.93 37.40
C ASP A 106 26.12 -5.13 37.29
N GLU A 107 27.38 -4.95 37.70
CA GLU A 107 28.47 -5.92 37.51
C GLU A 107 28.72 -6.88 38.70
N THR A 108 29.43 -7.98 38.39
CA THR A 108 30.26 -8.82 39.28
C THR A 108 29.63 -9.64 40.42
N LEU A 109 29.84 -10.96 40.36
CA LEU A 109 30.73 -11.66 41.32
C LEU A 109 31.25 -13.01 40.79
N LYS A 110 32.46 -13.37 41.23
CA LYS A 110 33.38 -14.39 40.66
C LYS A 110 32.91 -15.85 40.76
N SER A 111 33.24 -16.67 39.75
CA SER A 111 33.96 -17.95 39.96
C SER A 111 34.67 -18.50 38.69
N LYS A 112 35.81 -19.17 38.93
CA LYS A 112 36.66 -20.02 38.06
C LYS A 112 37.14 -21.19 38.95
N PRO A 113 37.74 -22.32 38.48
CA PRO A 113 38.24 -22.67 37.12
C PRO A 113 37.73 -24.05 36.59
N LYS A 114 37.93 -24.46 35.31
CA LYS A 114 39.05 -25.29 34.72
C LYS A 114 38.55 -25.83 33.33
N HIS A 115 39.32 -26.27 32.30
CA HIS A 115 40.75 -26.11 31.94
C HIS A 115 40.98 -26.04 30.37
N LYS A 116 41.45 -27.12 29.69
CA LYS A 116 41.88 -27.22 28.26
C LYS A 116 41.86 -28.71 27.78
N PRO A 117 42.03 -29.12 26.47
CA PRO A 117 42.57 -28.39 25.28
C PRO A 117 41.80 -28.52 23.91
N LYS A 118 42.44 -28.01 22.84
CA LYS A 118 42.09 -27.87 21.38
C LYS A 118 42.23 -29.21 20.56
N PRO A 119 42.03 -29.32 19.20
CA PRO A 119 41.91 -28.29 18.12
C PRO A 119 40.87 -28.51 16.99
N GLY A 120 40.63 -27.45 16.19
CA GLY A 120 39.61 -27.38 15.12
C GLY A 120 40.02 -27.80 13.70
N ARG A 121 39.23 -27.35 12.70
CA ARG A 121 39.53 -27.25 11.25
C ARG A 121 38.56 -26.28 10.56
N ASP A 122 39.08 -25.43 9.68
CA ASP A 122 38.31 -24.63 8.70
C ASP A 122 37.81 -25.51 7.55
N TYR A 123 36.65 -25.18 6.97
CA TYR A 123 36.37 -25.36 5.54
C TYR A 123 35.40 -24.30 4.99
N THR A 124 35.82 -23.65 3.91
CA THR A 124 35.03 -22.92 2.90
C THR A 124 34.13 -23.90 2.11
N TYR A 125 33.08 -23.50 1.38
CA TYR A 125 32.91 -22.36 0.47
C TYR A 125 31.55 -21.67 0.61
#